data_AF-A0A7Z9QT67-F1
#
_entry.id   AF-A0A7Z9QT67-F1
#
_cell.length_a   1.000
_cell.length_b   1.000
_cell.length_c   1.000
_cell.angle_alpha   90.00
_cell.angle_beta   90.00
_cell.angle_gamma   90.00
#
_symmetry.space_group_name_H-M   'P 1'
#
loop_
_entity.id
_entity.type
_entity.pdbx_description
1 polymer ?
#
loop_
_entity_poly.entity_id
_entity_poly.type
_entity_poly.pdbx_seq_one_letter_code
_entity_poly.pdbx_strand_id
1 'polypeptide(L)'
;DNWHLFYTVRGKSRSHAIAYRSSGTLNRIGEEKEVILTCHDGFFCAPQVFYFRPHGQWYLICQAANNLWSPPYQPAFSISTDISSPDVWTELKPLGGSKPENAQAWLDFWVICDQTNAYLFFTSLDGKMWRASTPLADFPQGWSQPVIALEADIFEASHTYRLKGQNIYLTLIEAQHGHGWRYYKAYVADQLNGSWHPLAAEKDCSFATMQNVTQTDARWTDSISHGELIRAGYDELLEVDADNPRFIFQGVTDAERKGKNYGEIPWRLGLLKTIG
;
A
#
# COMPACT_ATOMS: atom_id res chain seq x y z
N ASP A 1 13.67 -5.50 -18.09
CA ASP A 1 13.01 -6.21 -16.98
C ASP A 1 13.77 -5.98 -15.68
N ASN A 2 13.39 -4.97 -14.93
CA ASN A 2 13.96 -4.69 -13.60
C ASN A 2 12.84 -4.74 -12.55
N TRP A 3 13.22 -4.99 -11.31
CA TRP A 3 12.39 -4.72 -10.14
C TRP A 3 12.40 -3.22 -9.86
N HIS A 4 11.24 -2.67 -9.49
CA HIS A 4 11.08 -1.27 -9.13
C HIS A 4 10.43 -1.20 -7.76
N LEU A 5 11.07 -0.51 -6.82
CA LEU A 5 10.61 -0.39 -5.45
C LEU A 5 10.45 1.08 -5.09
N PHE A 6 9.23 1.44 -4.68
CA PHE A 6 8.88 2.73 -4.12
C PHE A 6 8.51 2.53 -2.65
N TYR A 7 9.06 3.34 -1.77
CA TYR A 7 8.86 3.17 -0.32
C TYR A 7 9.05 4.50 0.40
N THR A 8 8.48 4.58 1.60
CA THR A 8 8.62 5.77 2.43
C THR A 8 9.94 5.75 3.17
N VAL A 9 10.71 6.82 3.04
CA VAL A 9 11.83 7.12 3.94
C VAL A 9 11.32 8.01 5.05
N ARG A 10 11.66 7.63 6.28
CA ARG A 10 11.26 8.31 7.50
C ARG A 10 12.48 8.53 8.38
N GLY A 11 12.64 9.74 8.89
CA GLY A 11 13.77 10.08 9.75
C GLY A 11 13.56 11.37 10.52
N LYS A 12 14.59 11.76 11.29
CA LYS A 12 14.56 12.96 12.14
C LYS A 12 14.61 14.27 11.35
N SER A 13 15.40 14.30 10.26
CA SER A 13 15.62 15.48 9.42
C SER A 13 14.59 15.62 8.29
N ARG A 14 14.05 14.50 7.79
CA ARG A 14 12.97 14.46 6.80
C ARG A 14 11.91 13.50 7.30
N SER A 15 10.73 14.02 7.60
CA SER A 15 9.70 13.22 8.27
C SER A 15 9.13 12.15 7.34
N HIS A 16 8.83 12.49 6.07
CA HIS A 16 8.26 11.57 5.09
C HIS A 16 8.66 11.99 3.67
N ALA A 17 9.22 11.04 2.92
CA ALA A 17 9.47 11.18 1.48
C ALA A 17 9.38 9.83 0.81
N ILE A 18 9.09 9.81 -0.49
CA ILE A 18 9.11 8.57 -1.26
C ILE A 18 10.48 8.42 -1.93
N ALA A 19 11.13 7.30 -1.68
CA ALA A 19 12.35 6.89 -2.33
C ALA A 19 12.09 5.80 -3.36
N TYR A 20 12.99 5.72 -4.33
CA TYR A 20 12.98 4.77 -5.42
C TYR A 20 14.29 3.98 -5.47
N ARG A 21 14.19 2.69 -5.76
CA ARG A 21 15.31 1.79 -6.10
C ARG A 21 14.89 0.88 -7.24
N SER A 22 15.87 0.45 -8.04
CA SER A 22 15.65 -0.56 -9.07
C SER A 22 16.83 -1.49 -9.22
N SER A 23 16.56 -2.76 -9.45
CA SER A 23 17.57 -3.80 -9.65
C SER A 23 17.12 -4.80 -10.69
N GLY A 24 18.07 -5.39 -11.43
CA GLY A 24 17.79 -6.59 -12.22
C GLY A 24 17.51 -7.83 -11.36
N THR A 25 17.81 -7.78 -10.05
CA THR A 25 17.63 -8.92 -9.12
C THR A 25 16.92 -8.47 -7.84
N LEU A 26 15.74 -9.01 -7.57
CA LEU A 26 14.91 -8.63 -6.41
C LEU A 26 15.68 -8.67 -5.09
N ASN A 27 16.44 -9.73 -4.85
CA ASN A 27 17.18 -9.92 -3.60
C ASN A 27 18.31 -8.90 -3.39
N ARG A 28 18.71 -8.16 -4.43
CA ARG A 28 19.77 -7.15 -4.36
C ARG A 28 19.24 -5.72 -4.33
N ILE A 29 17.91 -5.52 -4.41
CA ILE A 29 17.34 -4.17 -4.48
C ILE A 29 17.66 -3.30 -3.25
N GLY A 30 17.90 -3.93 -2.09
CA GLY A 30 18.34 -3.25 -0.87
C GLY A 30 19.80 -2.76 -0.90
N GLU A 31 20.59 -3.17 -1.88
CA GLU A 31 21.99 -2.73 -2.10
C GLU A 31 22.07 -1.60 -3.12
N GLU A 32 21.03 -1.41 -3.93
CA GLU A 32 21.00 -0.43 -5.01
C GLU A 32 20.93 1.00 -4.49
N LYS A 33 21.40 1.94 -5.32
CA LYS A 33 21.37 3.36 -5.03
C LYS A 33 19.93 3.81 -4.79
N GLU A 34 19.73 4.44 -3.64
CA GLU A 34 18.50 5.14 -3.30
C GLU A 34 18.43 6.50 -3.98
N VAL A 35 17.29 6.81 -4.58
CA VAL A 35 16.97 8.14 -5.11
C VAL A 35 15.68 8.62 -4.46
N ILE A 36 15.71 9.79 -3.83
CA ILE A 36 14.49 10.40 -3.31
C ILE A 36 13.77 11.09 -4.46
N LEU A 37 12.47 10.84 -4.61
CA LEU A 37 11.67 11.50 -5.64
C LEU A 37 11.58 13.01 -5.37
N THR A 38 11.58 13.77 -6.46
CA THR A 38 11.56 15.24 -6.47
C THR A 38 10.19 15.80 -6.86
N CYS A 39 9.19 14.94 -7.02
CA CYS A 39 7.81 15.34 -7.36
C CYS A 39 7.08 16.10 -6.24
N HIS A 40 7.66 16.16 -5.03
CA HIS A 40 7.12 16.91 -3.90
C HIS A 40 8.20 17.25 -2.87
N ASP A 41 8.23 18.50 -2.42
CA ASP A 41 9.20 18.98 -1.44
C ASP A 41 8.73 18.79 0.02
N GLY A 42 7.45 18.48 0.21
CA GLY A 42 6.81 18.38 1.52
C GLY A 42 6.70 16.95 2.06
N PHE A 43 5.62 16.72 2.80
CA PHE A 43 5.22 15.41 3.31
C PHE A 43 4.55 14.61 2.19
N PHE A 44 5.04 13.40 1.94
CA PHE A 44 4.41 12.40 1.07
C PHE A 44 4.94 11.00 1.40
N CYS A 45 4.04 10.02 1.50
CA CYS A 45 4.36 8.65 1.92
C CYS A 45 3.30 7.63 1.46
N ALA A 46 3.51 6.37 1.83
CA ALA A 46 2.67 5.22 1.46
C ALA A 46 2.41 5.15 -0.06
N PRO A 47 3.47 5.00 -0.89
CA PRO A 47 3.31 4.90 -2.34
C PRO A 47 2.60 3.63 -2.78
N GLN A 48 1.78 3.76 -3.82
CA GLN A 48 1.36 2.68 -4.70
C GLN A 48 1.70 3.08 -6.14
N VAL A 49 2.26 2.17 -6.94
CA VAL A 49 2.60 2.46 -8.35
C VAL A 49 1.93 1.48 -9.30
N PHE A 50 1.32 1.93 -10.39
CA PHE A 50 0.80 1.06 -11.46
C PHE A 50 0.77 1.78 -12.81
N TYR A 51 0.75 1.02 -13.90
CA TYR A 51 0.57 1.57 -15.23
C TYR A 51 -0.92 1.64 -15.56
N PHE A 52 -1.43 2.85 -15.77
CA PHE A 52 -2.80 3.05 -16.20
C PHE A 52 -2.87 3.01 -17.73
N ARG A 53 -3.25 1.84 -18.26
CA ARG A 53 -3.27 1.59 -19.72
C ARG A 53 -4.09 2.60 -20.50
N PRO A 54 -5.28 3.08 -20.05
CA PRO A 54 -6.06 4.05 -20.82
C PRO A 54 -5.35 5.39 -21.07
N HIS A 55 -4.41 5.79 -20.21
CA HIS A 55 -3.61 7.01 -20.40
C HIS A 55 -2.21 6.75 -20.94
N GLY A 56 -1.78 5.49 -21.00
CA GLY A 56 -0.43 5.12 -21.38
C GLY A 56 0.65 5.60 -20.41
N GLN A 57 0.33 5.72 -19.12
CA GLN A 57 1.19 6.35 -18.11
C GLN A 57 1.28 5.54 -16.83
N TRP A 58 2.43 5.62 -16.16
CA TRP A 58 2.60 5.21 -14.78
C TRP A 58 1.96 6.23 -13.84
N TYR A 59 1.29 5.73 -12.82
CA TYR A 59 0.72 6.48 -11.72
C TYR A 59 1.43 6.09 -10.43
N LEU A 60 1.79 7.10 -9.63
CA LEU A 60 2.20 6.96 -8.25
C LEU A 60 1.12 7.60 -7.40
N ILE A 61 0.36 6.79 -6.67
CA ILE A 61 -0.63 7.22 -5.68
C ILE A 61 0.07 7.27 -4.33
N CYS A 62 -0.22 8.30 -3.53
CA CYS A 62 0.33 8.44 -2.19
C CYS A 62 -0.56 9.31 -1.32
N GLN A 63 -0.31 9.35 -0.02
CA GLN A 63 -0.81 10.41 0.84
C GLN A 63 0.20 11.55 0.91
N ALA A 64 -0.26 12.79 0.76
CA ALA A 64 0.63 13.95 0.73
C ALA A 64 0.01 15.17 1.41
N ALA A 65 0.86 16.09 1.84
CA ALA A 65 0.44 17.38 2.38
C ALA A 65 1.06 18.56 1.63
N ASN A 66 0.23 19.54 1.30
CA ASN A 66 0.63 20.83 0.73
C ASN A 66 -0.33 21.91 1.25
N ASN A 67 0.22 23.01 1.80
CA ASN A 67 -0.59 24.10 2.35
C ASN A 67 -1.40 24.88 1.30
N LEU A 68 -1.11 24.69 0.01
CA LEU A 68 -1.87 25.26 -1.10
C LEU A 68 -3.09 24.41 -1.49
N TRP A 69 -3.20 23.19 -0.98
CA TRP A 69 -4.34 22.32 -1.25
C TRP A 69 -5.44 22.48 -0.23
N SER A 70 -6.67 22.15 -0.63
CA SER A 70 -7.83 22.10 0.24
C SER A 70 -8.50 20.72 0.10
N PRO A 71 -8.51 19.87 1.15
CA PRO A 71 -7.77 20.05 2.41
C PRO A 71 -6.23 19.98 2.21
N PRO A 72 -5.42 20.48 3.17
CA PRO A 72 -3.96 20.45 3.02
C PRO A 72 -3.36 19.05 2.92
N TYR A 73 -3.97 18.06 3.57
CA TYR A 73 -3.58 16.65 3.53
C TYR A 73 -4.68 15.83 2.84
N GLN A 74 -4.32 15.07 1.81
CA GLN A 74 -5.26 14.29 1.00
C GLN A 74 -4.54 13.23 0.14
N PRO A 75 -5.26 12.28 -0.51
CA PRO A 75 -4.64 11.44 -1.54
C PRO A 75 -4.13 12.33 -2.68
N ALA A 76 -2.98 11.98 -3.20
CA ALA A 76 -2.33 12.67 -4.30
C ALA A 76 -1.80 11.67 -5.31
N PHE A 77 -1.54 12.15 -6.52
CA PHE A 77 -0.90 11.37 -7.56
C PHE A 77 0.19 12.14 -8.29
N SER A 78 1.17 11.40 -8.81
CA SER A 78 2.12 11.83 -9.82
C SER A 78 2.05 10.86 -11.01
N ILE A 79 2.40 11.35 -12.20
CA ILE A 79 2.45 10.54 -13.42
C ILE A 79 3.84 10.52 -14.03
N SER A 80 4.16 9.45 -14.75
CA SER A 80 5.40 9.30 -15.50
C SER A 80 5.18 8.45 -16.75
N THR A 81 5.94 8.71 -17.82
CA THR A 81 6.01 7.83 -19.00
C THR A 81 7.07 6.73 -18.85
N ASP A 82 7.95 6.84 -17.86
CA ASP A 82 9.07 5.93 -17.61
C ASP A 82 9.27 5.68 -16.11
N ILE A 83 8.89 4.49 -15.65
CA ILE A 83 9.09 4.06 -14.25
C ILE A 83 10.57 3.98 -13.87
N SER A 84 11.48 3.83 -14.83
CA SER A 84 12.91 3.69 -14.56
C SER A 84 13.62 5.01 -14.25
N SER A 85 12.96 6.14 -14.55
CA SER A 85 13.49 7.49 -14.41
C SER A 85 12.82 8.22 -13.23
N PRO A 86 13.43 8.26 -12.03
CA PRO A 86 12.82 8.88 -10.85
C PRO A 86 12.65 10.42 -10.96
N ASP A 87 13.36 11.07 -11.88
CA ASP A 87 13.35 12.53 -12.05
C ASP A 87 12.23 13.03 -12.98
N VAL A 88 11.50 12.13 -13.66
CA VAL A 88 10.46 12.51 -14.64
C VAL A 88 9.03 12.41 -14.11
N TRP A 89 8.87 12.03 -12.83
CA TRP A 89 7.59 12.07 -12.14
C TRP A 89 7.11 13.53 -12.03
N THR A 90 5.90 13.82 -12.51
CA THR A 90 5.34 15.18 -12.43
C THR A 90 5.15 15.63 -10.99
N GLU A 91 5.05 16.94 -10.76
CA GLU A 91 4.63 17.49 -9.46
C GLU A 91 3.35 16.80 -8.97
N LEU A 92 3.28 16.49 -7.67
CA LEU A 92 2.11 15.88 -7.06
C LEU A 92 0.87 16.78 -7.22
N LYS A 93 -0.25 16.14 -7.53
CA LYS A 93 -1.56 16.79 -7.62
C LYS A 93 -2.55 16.09 -6.71
N PRO A 94 -3.52 16.82 -6.11
CA PRO A 94 -4.65 16.22 -5.44
C PRO A 94 -5.35 15.16 -6.31
N LEU A 95 -5.51 13.96 -5.77
CA LEU A 95 -6.35 12.93 -6.38
C LEU A 95 -7.84 13.27 -6.25
N GLY A 96 -8.18 14.16 -5.31
CA GLY A 96 -9.55 14.53 -4.99
C GLY A 96 -10.21 13.54 -4.02
N GLY A 97 -11.54 13.48 -4.05
CA GLY A 97 -12.33 12.73 -3.08
C GLY A 97 -12.55 13.48 -1.77
N SER A 98 -13.27 12.84 -0.84
CA SER A 98 -13.63 13.41 0.45
C SER A 98 -13.27 12.46 1.58
N LYS A 99 -12.75 13.03 2.68
CA LYS A 99 -12.64 12.29 3.95
C LYS A 99 -14.06 12.18 4.56
N PRO A 100 -14.53 10.99 4.93
CA PRO A 100 -15.79 10.86 5.67
C PRO A 100 -15.73 11.65 6.99
N GLU A 101 -16.81 12.35 7.34
CA GLU A 101 -16.85 13.23 8.53
C GLU A 101 -16.56 12.47 9.84
N ASN A 102 -17.00 11.21 9.92
CA ASN A 102 -16.83 10.34 11.09
C ASN A 102 -15.54 9.49 11.05
N ALA A 103 -14.70 9.62 10.03
CA ALA A 103 -13.45 8.86 9.94
C ALA A 103 -12.38 9.46 10.86
N GLN A 104 -11.82 8.65 11.76
CA GLN A 104 -10.75 9.08 12.66
C GLN A 104 -9.48 9.49 11.87
N ALA A 105 -9.12 8.72 10.84
CA ALA A 105 -7.99 9.00 9.95
C ALA A 105 -8.37 8.90 8.46
N TRP A 106 -7.43 9.24 7.57
CA TRP A 106 -7.58 9.14 6.11
C TRP A 106 -6.24 8.73 5.50
N LEU A 107 -5.95 7.43 5.55
CA LEU A 107 -4.60 6.89 5.36
C LEU A 107 -4.60 5.77 4.32
N ASP A 108 -3.42 5.53 3.77
CA ASP A 108 -3.06 4.35 2.98
C ASP A 108 -3.99 4.14 1.77
N PHE A 109 -3.89 5.08 0.84
CA PHE A 109 -4.69 5.13 -0.37
C PHE A 109 -4.28 4.05 -1.38
N TRP A 110 -5.25 3.29 -1.84
CA TRP A 110 -5.04 2.18 -2.76
C TRP A 110 -6.05 2.22 -3.91
N VAL A 111 -5.57 2.44 -5.13
CA VAL A 111 -6.38 2.45 -6.34
C VAL A 111 -6.33 1.10 -7.04
N ILE A 112 -7.48 0.56 -7.43
CA ILE A 112 -7.59 -0.61 -8.32
C ILE A 112 -8.77 -0.40 -9.26
N CYS A 113 -8.67 -0.88 -10.50
CA CYS A 113 -9.72 -0.74 -11.50
C CYS A 113 -10.33 -2.09 -11.88
N ASP A 114 -11.59 -2.05 -12.28
CA ASP A 114 -12.20 -3.08 -13.10
C ASP A 114 -12.42 -2.58 -14.54
N GLN A 115 -13.28 -3.25 -15.31
CA GLN A 115 -13.56 -2.89 -16.70
C GLN A 115 -14.29 -1.55 -16.86
N THR A 116 -14.91 -1.03 -15.79
CA THR A 116 -15.86 0.08 -15.84
C THR A 116 -15.51 1.22 -14.90
N ASN A 117 -14.87 0.93 -13.77
CA ASN A 117 -14.60 1.90 -12.72
C ASN A 117 -13.18 1.78 -12.17
N ALA A 118 -12.65 2.90 -11.69
CA ALA A 118 -11.57 2.92 -10.73
C ALA A 118 -12.14 3.01 -9.31
N TYR A 119 -11.50 2.34 -8.36
CA TYR A 119 -11.88 2.32 -6.95
C TYR A 119 -10.72 2.83 -6.11
N LEU A 120 -11.00 3.75 -5.19
CA LEU A 120 -10.07 4.26 -4.19
C LEU A 120 -10.44 3.67 -2.84
N PHE A 121 -9.61 2.76 -2.34
CA PHE A 121 -9.68 2.22 -0.98
C PHE A 121 -8.78 3.03 -0.04
N PHE A 122 -9.18 3.11 1.22
CA PHE A 122 -8.38 3.72 2.29
C PHE A 122 -8.86 3.23 3.66
N THR A 123 -8.07 3.50 4.70
CA THR A 123 -8.37 3.12 6.08
C THR A 123 -8.42 4.34 7.00
N SER A 124 -9.05 4.17 8.16
CA SER A 124 -9.39 5.28 9.06
C SER A 124 -9.05 5.07 10.53
N LEU A 125 -8.24 4.07 10.90
CA LEU A 125 -7.83 3.77 12.28
C LEU A 125 -8.98 3.49 13.27
N ASP A 126 -10.18 3.17 12.77
CA ASP A 126 -11.38 2.92 13.57
C ASP A 126 -12.07 1.59 13.18
N GLY A 127 -11.29 0.62 12.70
CA GLY A 127 -11.79 -0.70 12.30
C GLY A 127 -12.45 -0.72 10.91
N LYS A 128 -12.30 0.33 10.11
CA LYS A 128 -12.97 0.46 8.80
C LYS A 128 -12.01 0.59 7.63
N MET A 129 -12.34 -0.12 6.56
CA MET A 129 -11.87 0.13 5.20
C MET A 129 -13.00 0.78 4.41
N TRP A 130 -12.69 1.91 3.78
CA TRP A 130 -13.62 2.68 2.97
C TRP A 130 -13.32 2.50 1.49
N ARG A 131 -14.31 2.84 0.66
CA ARG A 131 -14.20 2.82 -0.79
C ARG A 131 -14.96 3.97 -1.42
N ALA A 132 -14.30 4.70 -2.31
CA ALA A 132 -14.94 5.56 -3.31
C ALA A 132 -14.73 4.98 -4.72
N SER A 133 -15.52 5.41 -5.69
CA SER A 133 -15.37 5.00 -7.08
C SER A 133 -15.56 6.15 -8.05
N THR A 134 -14.98 6.02 -9.24
CA THR A 134 -15.22 6.91 -10.39
C THR A 134 -15.29 6.06 -11.66
N PRO A 135 -16.05 6.46 -12.70
CA PRO A 135 -15.95 5.82 -14.01
C PRO A 135 -14.51 5.78 -14.49
N LEU A 136 -14.11 4.68 -15.15
CA LEU A 136 -12.72 4.51 -15.61
C LEU A 136 -12.27 5.63 -16.56
N ALA A 137 -13.20 6.18 -17.35
CA ALA A 137 -12.95 7.30 -18.26
C ALA A 137 -12.71 8.64 -17.53
N ASP A 138 -13.13 8.76 -16.27
CA ASP A 138 -13.02 9.99 -15.47
C ASP A 138 -11.81 9.95 -14.52
N PHE A 139 -11.18 8.79 -14.34
CA PHE A 139 -9.95 8.63 -13.56
C PHE A 139 -8.88 9.61 -14.10
N PRO A 140 -8.13 10.34 -13.23
CA PRO A 140 -7.98 10.18 -11.78
C PRO A 140 -8.93 11.03 -10.92
N GLN A 141 -10.00 11.58 -11.48
CA GLN A 141 -10.93 12.49 -10.82
C GLN A 141 -12.34 11.89 -10.73
N GLY A 142 -13.31 12.66 -10.20
CA GLY A 142 -14.73 12.26 -10.21
C GLY A 142 -15.15 11.27 -9.12
N TRP A 143 -14.35 11.15 -8.05
CA TRP A 143 -14.63 10.22 -6.95
C TRP A 143 -15.99 10.46 -6.29
N SER A 144 -16.75 9.39 -6.12
CA SER A 144 -17.98 9.36 -5.33
C SER A 144 -17.73 9.67 -3.85
N GLN A 145 -18.80 9.93 -3.10
CA GLN A 145 -18.71 9.89 -1.64
C GLN A 145 -18.27 8.48 -1.19
N PRO A 146 -17.33 8.36 -0.25
CA PRO A 146 -16.89 7.05 0.23
C PRO A 146 -17.97 6.33 1.02
N VAL A 147 -18.00 5.01 0.88
CA VAL A 147 -18.83 4.10 1.69
C VAL A 147 -17.93 3.12 2.45
N ILE A 148 -18.44 2.57 3.56
CA ILE A 148 -17.74 1.50 4.28
C ILE A 148 -17.75 0.25 3.40
N ALA A 149 -16.58 -0.25 3.04
CA ALA A 149 -16.42 -1.49 2.29
C ALA A 149 -16.30 -2.70 3.23
N LEU A 150 -15.61 -2.53 4.36
CA LEU A 150 -15.41 -3.57 5.36
C LEU A 150 -15.25 -2.93 6.74
N GLU A 151 -15.92 -3.50 7.75
CA GLU A 151 -15.71 -3.20 9.16
C GLU A 151 -15.28 -4.49 9.87
N ALA A 152 -14.10 -4.47 10.48
CA ALA A 152 -13.50 -5.63 11.14
C ALA A 152 -12.39 -5.19 12.11
N ASP A 153 -11.64 -6.15 12.65
CA ASP A 153 -10.38 -5.87 13.35
C ASP A 153 -9.31 -5.45 12.32
N ILE A 154 -9.30 -4.15 12.04
CA ILE A 154 -8.52 -3.43 11.04
C ILE A 154 -7.78 -2.30 11.74
N PHE A 155 -6.49 -2.16 11.45
CA PHE A 155 -5.70 -1.01 11.80
C PHE A 155 -5.56 -0.07 10.60
N GLU A 156 -4.74 -0.41 9.60
CA GLU A 156 -4.45 0.42 8.42
C GLU A 156 -3.97 -0.43 7.20
N ALA A 157 -3.34 0.19 6.20
CA ALA A 157 -2.59 -0.47 5.12
C ALA A 157 -3.34 -1.55 4.31
N SER A 158 -4.55 -1.24 3.84
CA SER A 158 -5.32 -2.14 2.95
C SER A 158 -4.73 -2.18 1.54
N HIS A 159 -4.52 -3.39 1.02
CA HIS A 159 -4.02 -3.64 -0.33
C HIS A 159 -4.95 -4.63 -1.05
N THR A 160 -5.55 -4.18 -2.15
CA THR A 160 -6.59 -4.92 -2.88
C THR A 160 -6.11 -5.34 -4.26
N TYR A 161 -6.28 -6.61 -4.60
CA TYR A 161 -5.74 -7.23 -5.81
C TYR A 161 -6.80 -8.04 -6.54
N ARG A 162 -6.61 -8.25 -7.84
CA ARG A 162 -7.29 -9.29 -8.59
C ARG A 162 -6.47 -10.58 -8.52
N LEU A 163 -7.12 -11.73 -8.26
CA LEU A 163 -6.44 -13.02 -8.32
C LEU A 163 -6.32 -13.50 -9.78
N LYS A 164 -5.10 -13.81 -10.19
CA LYS A 164 -4.79 -14.28 -11.54
C LYS A 164 -5.61 -15.52 -11.90
N GLY A 165 -6.19 -15.49 -13.10
CA GLY A 165 -7.00 -16.61 -13.62
C GLY A 165 -8.35 -16.80 -12.91
N GLN A 166 -8.74 -15.87 -12.01
CA GLN A 166 -9.97 -15.94 -11.25
C GLN A 166 -10.76 -14.64 -11.39
N ASN A 167 -12.06 -14.71 -11.10
CA ASN A 167 -12.93 -13.53 -10.96
C ASN A 167 -13.18 -13.24 -9.48
N ILE A 168 -12.10 -13.25 -8.70
CA ILE A 168 -12.08 -13.00 -7.27
C ILE A 168 -11.07 -11.89 -6.99
N TYR A 169 -11.43 -10.99 -6.09
CA TYR A 169 -10.56 -9.98 -5.51
C TYR A 169 -10.11 -10.41 -4.12
N LEU A 170 -8.87 -10.09 -3.78
CA LEU A 170 -8.26 -10.31 -2.48
C LEU A 170 -7.89 -8.96 -1.87
N THR A 171 -8.31 -8.69 -0.64
CA THR A 171 -7.79 -7.60 0.18
C THR A 171 -6.93 -8.18 1.30
N LEU A 172 -5.68 -7.73 1.38
CA LEU A 172 -4.83 -7.88 2.55
C LEU A 172 -4.90 -6.59 3.38
N ILE A 173 -5.10 -6.70 4.68
CA ILE A 173 -5.24 -5.52 5.55
C ILE A 173 -4.53 -5.70 6.88
N GLU A 174 -3.82 -4.66 7.32
CA GLU A 174 -3.02 -4.71 8.55
C GLU A 174 -3.93 -4.59 9.77
N ALA A 175 -3.68 -5.43 10.76
CA ALA A 175 -4.27 -5.38 12.08
C ALA A 175 -3.18 -5.17 13.14
N GLN A 176 -3.60 -4.74 14.34
CA GLN A 176 -2.70 -4.45 15.44
C GLN A 176 -3.19 -5.11 16.74
N HIS A 177 -2.27 -5.71 17.49
CA HIS A 177 -2.57 -6.27 18.82
C HIS A 177 -1.46 -5.99 19.85
N GLY A 178 -1.81 -6.06 21.14
CA GLY A 178 -0.87 -6.03 22.26
C GLY A 178 0.08 -4.83 22.24
N HIS A 179 1.39 -5.10 22.30
CA HIS A 179 2.47 -4.11 22.30
C HIS A 179 2.66 -3.36 20.96
N GLY A 180 1.64 -3.35 20.11
CA GLY A 180 1.71 -2.81 18.75
C GLY A 180 2.25 -3.81 17.74
N TRP A 181 2.15 -5.11 18.00
CA TRP A 181 2.48 -6.12 17.01
C TRP A 181 1.55 -5.99 15.82
N ARG A 182 2.15 -6.01 14.63
CA ARG A 182 1.45 -5.87 13.35
C ARG A 182 1.41 -7.19 12.62
N TYR A 183 0.29 -7.45 11.98
CA TYR A 183 0.02 -8.67 11.24
C TYR A 183 -1.04 -8.42 10.18
N TYR A 184 -1.16 -9.32 9.21
CA TYR A 184 -2.07 -9.16 8.08
C TYR A 184 -3.22 -10.17 8.12
N LYS A 185 -4.40 -9.68 7.76
CA LYS A 185 -5.60 -10.47 7.50
C LYS A 185 -5.95 -10.46 6.02
N ALA A 186 -6.66 -11.48 5.57
CA ALA A 186 -7.13 -11.60 4.20
C ALA A 186 -8.65 -11.72 4.11
N TYR A 187 -9.24 -11.01 3.15
CA TYR A 187 -10.65 -11.07 2.79
C TYR A 187 -10.80 -11.19 1.27
N VAL A 188 -11.89 -11.79 0.80
CA VAL A 188 -12.19 -11.96 -0.62
C VAL A 188 -13.55 -11.40 -0.98
N ALA A 189 -13.70 -10.96 -2.23
CA ALA A 189 -14.96 -10.51 -2.80
C ALA A 189 -15.02 -10.85 -4.29
N ASP A 190 -16.23 -11.08 -4.83
CA ASP A 190 -16.42 -11.31 -6.26
C ASP A 190 -16.35 -10.01 -7.08
N GLN A 191 -16.57 -8.87 -6.42
CA GLN A 191 -16.60 -7.54 -7.03
C GLN A 191 -15.96 -6.52 -6.10
N LEU A 192 -15.24 -5.55 -6.67
CA LEU A 192 -14.65 -4.44 -5.90
C LEU A 192 -15.71 -3.59 -5.19
N ASN A 193 -16.91 -3.51 -5.77
CA ASN A 193 -18.04 -2.81 -5.17
C ASN A 193 -18.90 -3.68 -4.22
N GLY A 194 -18.58 -4.97 -4.07
CA GLY A 194 -19.37 -5.97 -3.34
C GLY A 194 -19.04 -6.12 -1.85
N SER A 195 -19.51 -7.22 -1.28
CA SER A 195 -19.27 -7.62 0.12
C SER A 195 -17.96 -8.41 0.26
N TRP A 196 -17.20 -8.10 1.31
CA TRP A 196 -15.95 -8.78 1.64
C TRP A 196 -16.18 -9.89 2.67
N HIS A 197 -15.64 -11.08 2.39
CA HIS A 197 -15.75 -12.26 3.24
C HIS A 197 -14.38 -12.68 3.78
N PRO A 198 -14.27 -13.13 5.04
CA PRO A 198 -12.99 -13.53 5.62
C PRO A 198 -12.41 -14.75 4.89
N LEU A 199 -11.13 -14.68 4.53
CA LEU A 199 -10.34 -15.80 4.01
C LEU A 199 -9.34 -16.30 5.07
N ALA A 200 -8.60 -15.38 5.68
CA ALA A 200 -7.69 -15.63 6.79
C ALA A 200 -7.69 -14.39 7.69
N ALA A 201 -8.74 -14.26 8.51
CA ALA A 201 -9.02 -13.07 9.32
C ALA A 201 -9.28 -13.35 10.80
N GLU A 202 -9.15 -14.61 11.22
CA GLU A 202 -9.34 -15.03 12.61
C GLU A 202 -8.04 -14.92 13.41
N LYS A 203 -8.16 -14.96 14.74
CA LYS A 203 -7.03 -14.78 15.67
C LYS A 203 -5.89 -15.78 15.41
N ASP A 204 -6.24 -17.04 15.16
CA ASP A 204 -5.28 -18.14 14.95
C ASP A 204 -5.15 -18.50 13.45
N CYS A 205 -5.92 -17.84 12.58
CA CYS A 205 -5.91 -18.02 11.13
C CYS A 205 -5.88 -16.67 10.44
N SER A 206 -4.70 -16.06 10.41
CA SER A 206 -4.42 -14.77 9.75
C SER A 206 -3.46 -14.99 8.59
N PHE A 207 -3.49 -14.10 7.59
CA PHE A 207 -2.65 -14.23 6.38
C PHE A 207 -1.16 -14.30 6.72
N ALA A 208 -0.64 -13.33 7.47
CA ALA A 208 0.76 -13.31 7.88
C ALA A 208 0.91 -12.77 9.30
N THR A 209 1.47 -13.60 10.19
CA THR A 209 1.74 -13.29 11.60
C THR A 209 3.05 -13.94 12.04
N MET A 210 3.59 -13.52 13.18
CA MET A 210 4.75 -14.20 13.77
C MET A 210 4.46 -15.65 14.23
N GLN A 211 3.20 -16.11 14.22
CA GLN A 211 2.84 -17.49 14.52
C GLN A 211 2.93 -18.42 13.30
N ASN A 212 2.76 -17.88 12.08
CA ASN A 212 2.78 -18.67 10.84
C ASN A 212 3.95 -18.29 9.90
N VAL A 213 4.81 -17.37 10.31
CA VAL A 213 6.04 -17.00 9.60
C VAL A 213 7.27 -17.55 10.30
N THR A 214 8.13 -18.21 9.53
CA THR A 214 9.46 -18.64 9.97
C THR A 214 10.52 -17.71 9.39
N GLN A 215 11.46 -17.25 10.21
CA GLN A 215 12.61 -16.47 9.77
C GLN A 215 13.78 -17.43 9.48
N THR A 216 14.34 -17.37 8.26
CA THR A 216 15.43 -18.27 7.82
C THR A 216 16.79 -17.85 8.35
N ASP A 217 16.95 -16.59 8.71
CA ASP A 217 18.15 -16.01 9.31
C ASP A 217 17.90 -15.66 10.79
N ALA A 218 18.84 -14.94 11.39
CA ALA A 218 18.65 -14.38 12.72
C ALA A 218 17.35 -13.55 12.80
N ARG A 219 16.64 -13.68 13.92
CA ARG A 219 15.41 -12.93 14.19
C ARG A 219 15.67 -11.43 14.07
N TRP A 220 15.03 -10.77 13.11
CA TRP A 220 15.18 -9.34 12.82
C TRP A 220 13.87 -8.57 12.88
N THR A 221 12.74 -9.27 13.00
CA THR A 221 11.41 -8.66 13.15
C THR A 221 10.51 -9.44 14.11
N ASP A 222 9.65 -8.69 14.79
CA ASP A 222 8.53 -9.13 15.63
C ASP A 222 7.19 -8.62 15.10
N SER A 223 7.18 -8.04 13.90
CA SER A 223 6.01 -7.42 13.29
C SER A 223 6.02 -7.58 11.77
N ILE A 224 4.84 -7.82 11.21
CA ILE A 224 4.61 -7.84 9.77
C ILE A 224 3.66 -6.68 9.48
N SER A 225 4.23 -5.51 9.19
CA SER A 225 3.51 -4.25 8.98
C SER A 225 3.53 -3.84 7.51
N HIS A 226 2.85 -2.74 7.16
CA HIS A 226 2.69 -2.16 5.83
C HIS A 226 3.58 -2.76 4.73
N GLY A 227 2.94 -3.51 3.83
CA GLY A 227 3.59 -4.26 2.75
C GLY A 227 2.70 -4.44 1.52
N GLU A 228 3.27 -4.99 0.45
CA GLU A 228 2.59 -5.22 -0.84
C GLU A 228 2.90 -6.63 -1.36
N LEU A 229 1.90 -7.31 -1.95
CA LEU A 229 2.17 -8.50 -2.76
C LEU A 229 2.92 -8.11 -4.03
N ILE A 230 3.94 -8.90 -4.39
CA ILE A 230 4.58 -8.80 -5.69
C ILE A 230 3.55 -9.20 -6.74
N ARG A 231 3.19 -8.23 -7.58
CA ARG A 231 2.17 -8.39 -8.61
C ARG A 231 2.65 -9.27 -9.77
N ALA A 232 1.69 -9.96 -10.39
CA ALA A 232 1.87 -10.77 -11.59
C ALA A 232 1.77 -9.93 -12.88
N GLY A 233 1.23 -8.71 -12.77
CA GLY A 233 1.25 -7.66 -13.78
C GLY A 233 1.58 -6.33 -13.13
N TYR A 234 1.49 -5.24 -13.90
CA TYR A 234 1.82 -3.90 -13.40
C TYR A 234 0.74 -2.87 -13.73
N ASP A 235 -0.34 -3.29 -14.38
CA ASP A 235 -1.40 -2.39 -14.82
C ASP A 235 -2.43 -2.11 -13.73
N GLU A 236 -3.44 -1.29 -14.05
CA GLU A 236 -4.48 -0.84 -13.12
C GLU A 236 -5.38 -1.95 -12.54
N LEU A 237 -5.24 -3.19 -13.02
CA LEU A 237 -5.98 -4.35 -12.50
C LEU A 237 -5.32 -4.98 -11.28
N LEU A 238 -4.05 -4.66 -11.01
CA LEU A 238 -3.25 -5.13 -9.87
C LEU A 238 -3.36 -6.64 -9.65
N GLU A 239 -3.13 -7.40 -10.71
CA GLU A 239 -3.20 -8.86 -10.65
C GLU A 239 -2.06 -9.45 -9.80
N VAL A 240 -2.37 -10.42 -8.96
CA VAL A 240 -1.41 -11.20 -8.17
C VAL A 240 -1.58 -12.70 -8.42
N ASP A 241 -0.48 -13.45 -8.31
CA ASP A 241 -0.47 -14.90 -8.41
C ASP A 241 -0.66 -15.53 -7.02
N ALA A 242 -1.77 -16.23 -6.83
CA ALA A 242 -2.10 -16.89 -5.58
C ALA A 242 -1.31 -18.18 -5.33
N ASP A 243 -0.76 -18.80 -6.38
CA ASP A 243 -0.03 -20.07 -6.27
C ASP A 243 1.42 -19.85 -5.80
N ASN A 244 1.96 -18.66 -6.04
CA ASN A 244 3.32 -18.28 -5.64
C ASN A 244 3.37 -16.85 -5.06
N PRO A 245 2.68 -16.59 -3.94
CA PRO A 245 2.61 -15.26 -3.37
C PRO A 245 3.97 -14.90 -2.75
N ARG A 246 4.42 -13.68 -3.05
CA ARG A 246 5.57 -13.06 -2.40
C ARG A 246 5.12 -11.71 -1.86
N PHE A 247 5.41 -11.44 -0.59
CA PHE A 247 4.92 -10.25 0.10
C PHE A 247 6.10 -9.46 0.66
N ILE A 248 6.35 -8.27 0.12
CA ILE A 248 7.32 -7.34 0.72
C ILE A 248 6.65 -6.61 1.87
N PHE A 249 7.32 -6.46 3.00
CA PHE A 249 6.73 -5.87 4.20
C PHE A 249 7.77 -5.11 5.01
N GLN A 250 7.32 -4.16 5.84
CA GLN A 250 8.19 -3.52 6.82
C GLN A 250 8.14 -4.25 8.18
N GLY A 251 9.31 -4.46 8.79
CA GLY A 251 9.48 -5.17 10.05
C GLY A 251 10.47 -4.47 10.98
N VAL A 252 10.36 -4.79 12.27
CA VAL A 252 11.23 -4.29 13.35
C VAL A 252 11.10 -5.22 14.56
N THR A 253 12.14 -5.32 15.38
CA THR A 253 12.04 -6.02 16.67
C THR A 253 11.43 -5.13 17.77
N ASP A 254 10.86 -5.76 18.79
CA ASP A 254 10.40 -5.06 20.00
C ASP A 254 11.53 -4.33 20.71
N ALA A 255 12.72 -4.93 20.73
CA ALA A 255 13.91 -4.34 21.33
C ALA A 255 14.32 -3.04 20.61
N GLU A 256 14.30 -3.03 19.28
CA GLU A 256 14.63 -1.85 18.48
C GLU A 256 13.57 -0.75 18.55
N ARG A 257 12.30 -1.12 18.75
CA ARG A 257 11.19 -0.15 18.89
C ARG A 257 11.13 0.48 20.29
N LYS A 258 11.56 -0.22 21.33
CA LYS A 258 11.39 0.17 22.73
C LYS A 258 11.90 1.59 23.02
N GLY A 259 11.04 2.43 23.57
CA GLY A 259 11.38 3.79 24.01
C GLY A 259 11.54 4.82 22.89
N LYS A 260 11.18 4.48 21.65
CA LYS A 260 11.23 5.39 20.49
C LYS A 260 9.85 5.92 20.14
N ASN A 261 9.80 7.16 19.65
CA ASN A 261 8.60 7.67 18.99
C ASN A 261 8.39 6.94 17.66
N TYR A 262 7.15 6.92 17.14
CA TYR A 262 6.82 6.17 15.91
C TYR A 262 7.75 6.53 14.73
N GLY A 263 8.12 7.80 14.58
CA GLY A 263 9.03 8.28 13.52
C GLY A 263 10.51 8.02 13.71
N GLU A 264 10.89 7.41 14.82
CA GLU A 264 12.28 7.03 15.11
C GLU A 264 12.49 5.52 15.02
N ILE A 265 11.42 4.74 14.79
CA ILE A 265 11.47 3.28 14.68
C ILE A 265 12.28 2.90 13.42
N PRO A 266 13.32 2.05 13.55
CA PRO A 266 14.17 1.66 12.44
C PRO A 266 13.54 0.52 11.63
N TRP A 267 12.44 0.83 10.94
CA TRP A 267 11.78 -0.12 10.05
C TRP A 267 12.73 -0.59 8.94
N ARG A 268 12.67 -1.89 8.63
CA ARG A 268 13.42 -2.51 7.53
C ARG A 268 12.47 -3.32 6.65
N LEU A 269 12.79 -3.42 5.37
CA LEU A 269 12.00 -4.22 4.44
C LEU A 269 12.46 -5.69 4.46
N GLY A 270 11.50 -6.60 4.46
CA GLY A 270 11.69 -8.04 4.32
C GLY A 270 10.78 -8.63 3.23
N LEU A 271 11.03 -9.88 2.87
CA LEU A 271 10.25 -10.61 1.87
C LEU A 271 9.72 -11.92 2.45
N LEU A 272 8.40 -12.09 2.46
CA LEU A 272 7.77 -13.39 2.71
C LEU A 272 7.58 -14.14 1.39
N LYS A 273 7.71 -15.47 1.47
CA LYS A 273 7.39 -16.43 0.41
C LYS A 273 6.80 -17.67 1.05
N THR A 274 5.96 -18.41 0.33
CA THR A 274 5.48 -19.71 0.78
C THR A 274 6.64 -20.69 0.92
N ILE A 275 6.55 -21.55 1.93
CA ILE A 275 7.38 -22.75 2.05
C ILE A 275 6.49 -23.87 1.50
N GLY A 276 6.94 -24.54 0.44
CA GLY A 276 6.22 -25.63 -0.20
C GLY A 276 5.98 -26.82 0.72
#